data_AF-A0A6V6YLM9-F1
#
_entry.id   AF-A0A6V6YLM9-F1
#
_cell.length_a   1.000
_cell.length_b   1.000
_cell.length_c   1.000
_cell.angle_alpha   90.00
_cell.angle_beta   90.00
_cell.angle_gamma   90.00
#
_symmetry.space_group_name_H-M   'P 1'
#
loop_
_entity.id
_entity.type
_entity.pdbx_description
1 polymer ?
#
loop_
_entity_poly.entity_id
_entity_poly.type
_entity_poly.pdbx_seq_one_letter_code
_entity_poly.pdbx_strand_id
1 'polypeptide(L)' 'MKKEDLLSDEFLKQFKTGEDLNGFLAELQKRGFEAILNGELEVLSHLATF' A
#
# COMPACT_ATOMS: atom_id res chain seq x y z
N MET A 1 -2.11 -8.81 -7.40
CA MET A 1 -0.75 -9.24 -7.01
C MET A 1 -0.76 -9.60 -5.54
N LYS A 2 -0.08 -10.68 -5.17
CA LYS A 2 0.12 -11.07 -3.78
C LYS A 2 1.33 -10.33 -3.20
N LYS A 3 1.50 -10.38 -1.87
CA LYS A 3 2.63 -9.71 -1.19
C LYS A 3 3.97 -10.28 -1.65
N GLU A 4 4.01 -11.58 -1.91
CA GLU A 4 5.21 -12.31 -2.31
C GLU A 4 5.69 -11.86 -3.70
N ASP A 5 4.75 -11.50 -4.59
CA ASP A 5 5.08 -11.01 -5.94
C ASP A 5 5.85 -9.68 -5.91
N LEU A 6 5.51 -8.80 -4.94
CA LEU A 6 6.14 -7.49 -4.73
C LEU A 6 7.55 -7.58 -4.12
N LEU A 7 7.91 -8.73 -3.56
CA LEU A 7 9.22 -8.98 -2.95
C LEU A 7 10.10 -9.89 -3.81
N SER A 8 9.64 -10.27 -4.99
CA SER A 8 10.42 -11.08 -5.92
C SER A 8 11.63 -10.33 -6.46
N ASP A 9 12.72 -11.05 -6.72
CA ASP A 9 13.92 -10.48 -7.35
C ASP A 9 13.60 -9.82 -8.70
N GLU A 10 12.66 -10.39 -9.46
CA GLU A 10 12.23 -9.84 -10.76
C GLU A 10 11.54 -8.48 -10.60
N PHE A 11 10.74 -8.33 -9.56
CA PHE A 11 10.11 -7.05 -9.23
C PHE A 11 11.14 -6.04 -8.74
N LEU A 12 12.01 -6.43 -7.80
CA LEU A 12 13.00 -5.52 -7.21
C LEU A 12 14.05 -5.03 -8.23
N LYS A 13 14.37 -5.81 -9.26
CA LYS A 13 15.29 -5.41 -10.35
C LYS A 13 14.73 -4.30 -11.26
N GLN A 14 13.45 -3.95 -11.13
CA GLN A 14 12.83 -2.86 -11.88
C GLN A 14 13.34 -1.49 -11.39
N PHE A 15 13.65 -1.35 -10.11
CA PHE A 15 14.23 -0.14 -9.53
C PHE A 15 15.70 0.01 -9.97
N LYS A 16 16.07 1.20 -10.45
CA LYS A 16 17.42 1.47 -10.98
C LYS A 16 18.30 2.20 -9.98
N THR A 17 17.68 2.92 -9.05
CA THR A 17 18.36 3.61 -7.96
C THR A 17 17.67 3.35 -6.63
N GLY A 18 18.38 3.63 -5.52
CA GLY A 18 17.77 3.61 -4.19
C GLY A 18 16.70 4.69 -4.01
N GLU A 19 16.80 5.80 -4.74
CA GLU A 19 15.80 6.88 -4.73
C GLU A 19 14.48 6.41 -5.35
N ASP A 20 14.53 5.70 -6.48
CA ASP A 20 13.34 5.12 -7.14
C ASP A 20 12.61 4.15 -6.20
N LEU A 21 13.37 3.28 -5.52
CA LEU A 21 12.82 2.33 -4.56
C LEU A 21 12.18 3.04 -3.36
N ASN A 22 12.87 4.02 -2.79
CA ASN A 22 12.37 4.76 -1.63
C ASN A 22 11.10 5.57 -1.98
N GLY A 23 11.04 6.17 -3.18
CA GLY A 23 9.85 6.86 -3.67
C GLY A 23 8.65 5.91 -3.77
N PHE A 24 8.85 4.74 -4.37
CA PHE A 24 7.79 3.72 -4.46
C PHE A 24 7.30 3.26 -3.09
N LEU A 25 8.20 2.97 -2.14
CA LEU A 25 7.83 2.53 -0.80
C LEU A 25 7.06 3.61 -0.04
N ALA A 26 7.42 4.89 -0.21
CA ALA A 26 6.69 6.00 0.41
C ALA A 26 5.25 6.09 -0.10
N GLU A 27 5.03 5.94 -1.41
CA GLU A 27 3.69 5.90 -1.99
C GLU A 27 2.89 4.67 -1.53
N LEU A 28 3.53 3.50 -1.47
CA LEU A 28 2.91 2.26 -1.02
C LEU A 28 2.45 2.38 0.45
N GLN A 29 3.30 2.94 1.32
CA GLN A 29 2.97 3.20 2.72
C GLN A 29 1.80 4.18 2.85
N LYS A 30 1.83 5.28 2.10
CA LYS A 30 0.73 6.27 2.09
C LYS A 30 -0.61 5.62 1.72
N ARG A 31 -0.65 4.87 0.63
CA ARG A 31 -1.86 4.16 0.18
C ARG A 31 -2.30 3.10 1.19
N GLY A 32 -1.36 2.43 1.85
CA GLY A 32 -1.64 1.49 2.93
C GLY A 32 -2.36 2.15 4.10
N PHE A 33 -1.90 3.33 4.53
CA PHE A 33 -2.57 4.10 5.58
C PHE A 33 -3.95 4.60 5.16
N GLU A 34 -4.08 5.13 3.94
CA GLU A 34 -5.38 5.56 3.40
C GLU A 34 -6.39 4.40 3.34
N ALA A 35 -5.97 3.21 2.93
CA ALA A 35 -6.84 2.03 2.89
C ALA A 35 -7.27 1.57 4.30
N ILE A 36 -6.39 1.63 5.29
CA ILE A 36 -6.73 1.33 6.70
C ILE A 36 -7.76 2.33 7.21
N LEU A 37 -7.48 3.62 7.05
CA LEU A 37 -8.39 4.69 7.50
C LEU A 37 -9.75 4.60 6.79
N ASN A 38 -9.77 4.34 5.48
CA ASN A 38 -11.02 4.17 4.74
C ASN A 38 -11.79 2.92 5.19
N GLY A 39 -11.11 1.81 5.49
CA GLY A 39 -11.75 0.62 6.03
C GLY A 39 -12.36 0.86 7.42
N GLU A 40 -11.67 1.61 8.28
CA GLU A 40 -12.20 2.05 9.58
C GLU A 40 -13.43 2.96 9.41
N LEU A 41 -13.36 3.94 8.49
CA LEU A 41 -14.47 4.84 8.17
C LEU A 41 -15.68 4.10 7.59
N GLU A 42 -15.46 3.10 6.73
CA GLU A 42 -16.52 2.27 6.16
C GLU A 42 -17.26 1.49 7.26
N VAL A 43 -16.53 0.88 8.21
CA VAL A 43 -17.11 0.19 9.37
C VAL A 43 -17.95 1.15 10.23
N LEU A 44 -17.43 2.34 10.52
CA LEU A 44 -18.15 3.35 11.29
C LEU A 44 -19.42 3.86 10.58
N SER A 45 -19.36 4.03 9.26
CA SER A 45 -20.52 4.45 8.46
C SER A 45 -21.65 3.41 8.47
N HIS A 46 -21.30 2.12 8.44
CA HIS A 46 -22.29 1.06 8.57
C HIS A 46 -22.94 1.08 9.95
N LEU A 47 -22.16 1.26 11.03
CA LEU A 47 -22.68 1.33 12.40
C LEU A 47 -23.59 2.54 12.64
N ALA A 48 -23.37 3.66 11.96
CA ALA A 48 -24.18 4.87 12.09
C ALA A 48 -25.50 4.83 11.30
N THR A 49 -25.74 3.79 10.50
CA THR A 49 -26.94 3.65 9.66
C THR A 49 -28.00 2.71 10.29
N PHE A 50 -27.82 2.30 11.55
CA PHE A 50 -28.77 1.49 12.33
C PHE A 50 -29.46 2.29 13.43
#